data_AF-A0A7S1QWU8-F1
#
_entry.id   AF-A0A7S1QWU8-F1
#
_cell.length_a   1.000
_cell.length_b   1.000
_cell.length_c   1.000
_cell.angle_alpha   90.00
_cell.angle_beta   90.00
_cell.angle_gamma   90.00
#
_symmetry.space_group_name_H-M   'P 1'
#
loop_
_entity.id
_entity.type
_entity.pdbx_description
1 polymer ?
#
loop_
_entity_poly.entity_id
_entity_poly.type
_entity_poly.pdbx_seq_one_letter_code
_entity_poly.pdbx_strand_id
1 'polypeptide(L)'
;MLRAGSNNAAYTGAGISTAAGIPDYASRAAKSTAVDPKTKAAGLVKASLLTMEPTVAHHTLAALERQGLLHFWLQQNHDGLAQKAGFPRDKVCEIHGSWHDREHNPVVKMS
;
A
#
# COMPACT_ATOMS: atom_id res chain seq x y z
N MET A 1 5.36 7.73 20.34
CA MET A 1 5.06 8.62 19.20
C MET A 1 3.58 8.57 18.83
N LEU A 2 3.02 7.47 18.30
CA LEU A 2 1.61 7.44 17.85
C LEU A 2 0.58 7.91 18.89
N ARG A 3 0.64 7.39 20.13
CA ARG A 3 -0.29 7.80 21.21
C ARG A 3 -0.15 9.26 21.68
N ALA A 4 0.99 9.89 21.40
CA ALA A 4 1.26 11.27 21.79
C ALA A 4 0.96 12.26 20.66
N GLY A 5 0.85 11.78 19.41
CA GLY A 5 0.52 12.59 18.26
C GLY A 5 -0.98 12.81 18.14
N SER A 6 -1.39 14.05 17.87
CA SER A 6 -2.78 14.42 17.67
C SER A 6 -3.26 14.25 16.22
N ASN A 7 -2.35 14.23 15.25
CA ASN A 7 -2.65 14.16 13.80
C ASN A 7 -1.64 13.26 13.07
N ASN A 8 -1.66 11.97 13.37
CA ASN A 8 -0.75 11.02 12.74
C ASN A 8 -1.18 10.69 11.30
N ALA A 9 -0.22 10.61 10.39
CA ALA A 9 -0.42 10.15 9.02
C ALA A 9 0.56 9.02 8.68
N ALA A 10 0.14 8.12 7.79
CA ALA A 10 0.96 7.07 7.23
C ALA A 10 1.31 7.40 5.78
N TYR A 11 2.55 7.13 5.38
CA TYR A 11 3.01 7.20 3.99
C TYR A 11 3.51 5.82 3.58
N THR A 12 2.93 5.23 2.54
CA THR A 12 3.28 3.86 2.14
C THR A 12 3.51 3.74 0.64
N GLY A 13 4.30 2.73 0.28
CA GLY A 13 4.53 2.30 -1.10
C GLY A 13 4.45 0.79 -1.25
N ALA A 14 4.88 0.28 -2.40
CA ALA A 14 4.59 -1.10 -2.82
C ALA A 14 5.15 -2.19 -1.87
N GLY A 15 6.13 -1.85 -1.02
CA GLY A 15 6.69 -2.73 -0.01
C GLY A 15 5.66 -3.38 0.91
N ILE A 16 4.59 -2.65 1.30
CA ILE A 16 3.55 -3.20 2.20
C ILE A 16 2.66 -4.25 1.52
N SER A 17 2.70 -4.34 0.20
CA SER A 17 1.90 -5.24 -0.64
C SER A 17 2.67 -6.48 -1.11
N THR A 18 3.97 -6.56 -0.83
CA THR A 18 4.85 -7.68 -1.23
C THR A 18 4.38 -9.03 -0.70
N ALA A 19 3.91 -9.08 0.55
CA ALA A 19 3.37 -10.30 1.14
C ALA A 19 2.04 -10.77 0.52
N ALA A 20 1.34 -9.89 -0.22
CA ALA A 20 0.16 -10.25 -1.03
C ALA A 20 0.52 -10.73 -2.44
N GLY A 21 1.81 -10.86 -2.76
CA GLY A 21 2.30 -11.25 -4.08
C GLY A 21 2.40 -10.11 -5.09
N ILE A 22 2.20 -8.85 -4.66
CA ILE A 22 2.40 -7.66 -5.49
C ILE A 22 3.86 -7.23 -5.40
N PRO A 23 4.63 -7.25 -6.49
CA PRO A 23 6.02 -6.85 -6.43
C PRO A 23 6.19 -5.35 -6.17
N ASP A 24 7.29 -4.99 -5.51
CA ASP A 24 7.68 -3.60 -5.35
C ASP A 24 8.66 -3.13 -6.45
N TYR A 25 8.87 -1.82 -6.51
CA TYR A 25 9.83 -1.18 -7.42
C TYR A 25 11.25 -1.18 -6.84
N ALA A 26 11.38 -0.93 -5.54
CA ALA A 26 12.67 -0.72 -4.89
C ALA A 26 13.57 -1.96 -4.99
N SER A 27 13.03 -3.15 -4.72
CA SER A 27 13.72 -4.44 -4.79
C SER A 27 14.01 -4.89 -6.23
N ARG A 28 13.40 -4.25 -7.23
CA ARG A 28 13.64 -4.54 -8.66
C ARG A 28 14.56 -3.54 -9.34
N ALA A 29 14.93 -2.45 -8.66
CA ALA A 29 15.82 -1.45 -9.23
C ALA A 29 17.21 -2.05 -9.50
N ALA A 30 17.83 -1.68 -10.62
CA ALA A 30 19.13 -2.23 -11.06
C ALA A 30 20.27 -2.02 -10.04
N LYS A 31 20.15 -1.01 -9.16
CA LYS A 31 21.09 -0.70 -8.07
C LYS A 31 20.42 -0.80 -6.71
N SER A 32 19.45 -1.71 -6.57
CA SER A 32 18.69 -1.86 -5.33
C SER A 32 19.60 -2.22 -4.16
N THR A 33 19.42 -1.53 -3.04
CA THR A 33 19.93 -1.92 -1.72
C THR A 33 18.84 -2.54 -0.84
N ALA A 34 17.61 -2.65 -1.36
CA ALA A 34 16.43 -3.12 -0.63
C ALA A 34 16.30 -4.65 -0.63
N VAL A 35 17.07 -5.35 -1.46
CA VAL A 35 17.08 -6.81 -1.54
C VAL A 35 18.22 -7.36 -0.69
N ASP A 36 17.91 -8.25 0.26
CA ASP A 36 18.92 -9.16 0.78
C ASP A 36 19.32 -10.12 -0.38
N PRO A 37 20.60 -10.19 -0.78
CA PRO A 37 21.05 -11.10 -1.85
C PRO A 37 20.63 -12.56 -1.66
N LYS A 38 20.33 -12.97 -0.42
CA LYS A 38 19.89 -14.33 -0.06
C LYS A 38 18.38 -14.55 -0.20
N THR A 39 17.60 -13.48 -0.29
CA THR A 39 16.14 -13.56 -0.38
C THR A 39 15.72 -13.38 -1.84
N LYS A 40 15.16 -14.44 -2.44
CA LYS A 40 14.58 -14.31 -3.79
C LYS A 40 13.42 -13.33 -3.74
N ALA A 41 13.44 -12.32 -4.59
CA ALA A 41 12.28 -11.45 -4.82
C ALA A 41 11.06 -12.34 -5.10
N ALA A 42 9.94 -12.08 -4.41
CA ALA A 42 8.71 -12.81 -4.65
C ALA A 42 8.38 -12.75 -6.15
N GLY A 43 8.28 -13.92 -6.78
CA GLY A 43 7.84 -14.03 -8.17
C GLY A 43 6.43 -13.46 -8.30
N LEU A 44 6.09 -12.94 -9.49
CA LEU A 44 4.72 -12.55 -9.78
C LEU A 44 3.81 -13.76 -9.55
N VAL A 45 2.93 -13.68 -8.56
CA VAL A 45 1.79 -14.58 -8.50
C VAL A 45 0.85 -14.12 -9.60
N LYS A 46 0.45 -15.02 -10.51
CA LYS A 46 -0.62 -14.79 -11.51
C LYS A 46 -2.00 -14.73 -10.82
N ALA A 47 -2.12 -13.93 -9.76
CA ALA A 47 -3.38 -13.61 -9.12
C ALA A 47 -3.95 -12.35 -9.75
N SER A 48 -5.26 -12.32 -9.96
CA SER A 48 -5.93 -11.08 -10.31
C SER A 48 -5.86 -10.13 -9.13
N LEU A 49 -5.74 -8.83 -9.39
CA LEU A 49 -5.85 -7.78 -8.37
C LEU A 49 -7.17 -7.88 -7.59
N LEU A 50 -8.20 -8.42 -8.24
CA LEU A 50 -9.49 -8.69 -7.62
C LEU A 50 -9.39 -9.72 -6.49
N THR A 51 -8.52 -10.73 -6.61
CA THR A 51 -8.38 -11.84 -5.66
C THR A 51 -7.27 -11.64 -4.63
N MET A 52 -6.49 -10.56 -4.73
CA MET A 52 -5.44 -10.27 -3.76
C MET A 52 -6.05 -9.74 -2.45
N GLU A 53 -5.56 -10.28 -1.34
CA GLU A 53 -6.01 -9.92 0.01
C GLU A 53 -5.06 -8.90 0.66
N PRO A 54 -5.56 -8.03 1.54
CA PRO A 54 -4.71 -7.10 2.28
C PRO A 54 -3.69 -7.83 3.16
N THR A 55 -2.49 -7.26 3.26
CA THR A 55 -1.46 -7.78 4.18
C THR A 55 -1.73 -7.37 5.62
N VAL A 56 -0.99 -7.96 6.56
CA VAL A 56 -1.00 -7.55 7.99
C VAL A 56 -0.76 -6.05 8.14
N ALA A 57 0.09 -5.45 7.31
CA ALA A 57 0.35 -4.00 7.35
C ALA A 57 -0.92 -3.20 7.05
N HIS A 58 -1.68 -3.56 6.02
CA HIS A 58 -2.94 -2.90 5.67
C HIS A 58 -3.96 -3.01 6.80
N HIS A 59 -4.16 -4.21 7.35
CA HIS A 59 -5.08 -4.41 8.47
C HIS A 59 -4.63 -3.66 9.73
N THR A 60 -3.33 -3.54 9.98
CA THR A 60 -2.79 -2.77 11.09
C THR A 60 -3.09 -1.28 10.95
N LEU A 61 -2.90 -0.71 9.75
CA LEU A 61 -3.23 0.70 9.50
C LEU A 61 -4.73 0.98 9.66
N ALA A 62 -5.59 0.09 9.14
CA ALA A 62 -7.04 0.17 9.37
C ALA A 62 -7.41 0.02 10.85
N ALA A 63 -6.73 -0.85 11.60
CA ALA A 63 -6.95 -0.97 13.05
C ALA A 63 -6.51 0.28 13.81
N LEU A 64 -5.39 0.90 13.44
CA LEU A 64 -4.94 2.15 14.05
C LEU A 64 -5.92 3.30 13.80
N GLU A 65 -6.51 3.37 12.60
CA GLU A 65 -7.55 4.35 12.29
C GLU A 65 -8.79 4.14 13.16
N ARG A 66 -9.28 2.89 13.28
CA ARG A 66 -10.42 2.57 14.15
C ARG A 66 -10.19 2.91 15.63
N GLN A 67 -8.93 2.95 16.06
CA GLN A 67 -8.52 3.31 17.42
C GLN A 67 -8.25 4.82 17.59
N GLY A 68 -8.45 5.64 16.55
CA GLY A 68 -8.16 7.08 16.57
C GLY A 68 -6.67 7.39 16.63
N LEU A 69 -5.80 6.45 16.28
CA LEU A 69 -4.34 6.61 16.33
C LEU A 69 -3.73 6.99 14.97
N LEU A 70 -4.47 6.78 13.88
CA LEU A 70 -4.06 7.16 12.53
C LEU A 70 -5.20 7.94 11.88
N HIS A 71 -4.90 9.12 11.34
CA HIS A 71 -5.91 10.08 10.88
C HIS A 71 -5.94 10.19 9.36
N PHE A 72 -4.81 9.95 8.71
CA PHE A 72 -4.70 10.03 7.26
C PHE A 72 -3.72 9.01 6.70
N TRP A 73 -3.96 8.56 5.48
CA TRP A 73 -3.09 7.63 4.79
C TRP A 73 -2.76 8.15 3.37
N LEU A 74 -1.53 8.57 3.18
CA LEU A 74 -0.96 8.85 1.86
C LEU A 74 -0.42 7.55 1.27
N GLN A 75 -1.04 7.10 0.18
CA GLN A 75 -0.77 5.81 -0.44
C GLN A 75 -0.22 6.03 -1.85
N GLN A 76 1.00 5.57 -2.11
CA GLN A 76 1.57 5.55 -3.46
C GLN A 76 1.02 4.40 -4.32
N ASN A 77 0.43 3.38 -3.69
CA ASN A 77 -0.05 2.19 -4.38
C ASN A 77 -1.42 2.44 -5.02
N HIS A 78 -1.66 1.78 -6.15
CA HIS A 78 -2.94 1.79 -6.87
C HIS A 78 -3.65 0.42 -6.79
N ASP A 79 -3.25 -0.44 -5.85
CA ASP A 79 -3.64 -1.85 -5.74
C ASP A 79 -5.02 -2.10 -5.09
N GLY A 80 -5.60 -1.09 -4.45
CA GLY A 80 -6.89 -1.15 -3.77
C GLY A 80 -6.89 -1.92 -2.44
N LEU A 81 -5.73 -2.33 -1.92
CA LEU A 81 -5.64 -3.15 -0.71
C LEU A 81 -5.94 -2.34 0.57
N ALA A 82 -5.78 -1.02 0.55
CA ALA A 82 -6.16 -0.15 1.66
C ALA A 82 -7.68 -0.20 1.91
N GLN A 83 -8.47 -0.10 0.83
CA GLN A 83 -9.93 -0.16 0.86
C GLN A 83 -10.42 -1.54 1.25
N LYS A 84 -9.81 -2.60 0.69
CA LYS A 84 -10.13 -3.99 1.08
C LYS A 84 -9.84 -4.27 2.57
N ALA A 85 -8.85 -3.63 3.16
CA ALA A 85 -8.58 -3.71 4.60
C ALA A 85 -9.60 -2.97 5.48
N GLY A 86 -10.53 -2.24 4.86
CA GLY A 86 -11.56 -1.45 5.53
C GLY A 86 -11.07 -0.06 5.97
N PHE A 87 -10.03 0.50 5.35
CA PHE A 87 -9.63 1.88 5.63
C PHE A 87 -10.61 2.87 4.98
N PRO A 88 -11.07 3.91 5.70
CA PRO A 88 -12.06 4.85 5.19
C PRO A 88 -11.56 5.65 3.97
N ARG A 89 -12.40 5.69 2.92
CA ARG A 89 -12.05 6.30 1.62
C ARG A 89 -11.77 7.81 1.71
N ASP A 90 -12.47 8.51 2.59
CA ASP A 90 -12.31 9.95 2.82
C ASP A 90 -11.01 10.32 3.57
N LYS A 91 -10.29 9.32 4.09
CA LYS A 91 -9.03 9.52 4.83
C LYS A 91 -7.82 8.90 4.12
N VAL A 92 -7.99 8.36 2.91
CA VAL A 92 -6.89 7.84 2.09
C VAL A 92 -6.69 8.71 0.85
N CYS A 93 -5.44 9.03 0.55
CA CYS A 93 -5.04 9.76 -0.64
C CYS A 93 -4.14 8.88 -1.50
N GLU A 94 -4.69 8.36 -2.59
CA GLU A 94 -3.98 7.51 -3.55
C GLU A 94 -3.30 8.39 -4.61
N ILE A 95 -2.06 8.80 -4.33
CA ILE A 95 -1.38 9.88 -5.06
C ILE A 95 -0.92 9.50 -6.48
N HIS A 96 -0.93 8.21 -6.81
CA HIS A 96 -0.62 7.70 -8.15
C HIS A 96 -1.84 7.11 -8.87
N GLY A 97 -3.05 7.39 -8.36
CA GLY A 97 -4.31 6.87 -8.88
C GLY A 97 -4.73 5.54 -8.25
N SER A 98 -5.88 5.04 -8.70
CA SER A 98 -6.49 3.83 -8.17
C SER A 98 -7.06 2.94 -9.27
N TRP A 99 -6.75 1.64 -9.24
CA TRP A 99 -7.30 0.70 -10.23
C TRP A 99 -8.80 0.49 -10.12
N HIS A 100 -9.40 0.73 -8.95
CA HIS A 100 -10.83 0.56 -8.73
C HIS A 100 -11.65 1.82 -9.06
N ASP A 101 -11.02 2.98 -9.27
CA ASP A 101 -11.68 4.27 -9.53
C ASP A 101 -11.06 4.99 -10.73
N ARG A 102 -11.09 4.32 -11.88
CA ARG A 102 -10.38 4.79 -13.09
C ARG A 102 -10.96 6.07 -13.69
N GLU A 103 -12.21 6.39 -13.39
CA GLU A 103 -12.89 7.57 -13.90
C GLU A 103 -12.51 8.84 -13.13
N HIS A 104 -12.42 8.75 -11.79
CA HIS A 104 -12.17 9.92 -10.94
C HIS A 104 -10.73 10.00 -10.43
N ASN A 105 -10.02 8.86 -10.35
CA ASN A 105 -8.63 8.80 -9.89
C ASN A 105 -7.77 7.90 -10.79
N PRO A 106 -7.54 8.31 -12.06
CA PRO A 106 -6.82 7.49 -13.03
C PRO A 106 -5.36 7.24 -12.62
N VAL A 107 -4.86 6.03 -12.87
CA VAL A 107 -3.46 5.68 -12.60
C VAL A 107 -2.52 6.51 -13.46
N VAL A 108 -1.62 7.22 -12.78
CA VAL A 108 -0.56 8.00 -13.44
C VAL A 108 0.50 7.05 -13.95
N LYS A 109 0.79 7.10 -15.25
CA LYS A 109 1.90 6.34 -15.82
C LYS A 109 3.20 6.91 -15.29
N MET A 110 3.96 6.11 -14.55
CA MET A 110 5.33 6.45 -14.19
C MET A 110 6.22 6.30 -15.43
N SER A 111 6.86 7.39 -15.84
CA SER A 111 7.81 7.45 -16.96
C SER A 111 9.16 6.86 -16.60
#